data_AF-A0A6L7Y6J8-F1
#
_entry.id   AF-A0A6L7Y6J8-F1
#
_cell.length_a   1.000
_cell.length_b   1.000
_cell.length_c   1.000
_cell.angle_alpha   90.00
_cell.angle_beta   90.00
_cell.angle_gamma   90.00
#
_symmetry.space_group_name_H-M   'P 1'
#
loop_
_entity.id
_entity.type
_entity.pdbx_description
1 polymer ?
#
loop_
_entity_poly.entity_id
_entity_poly.type
_entity_poly.pdbx_seq_one_letter_code
_entity_poly.pdbx_strand_id
1 'polypeptide(L)'
;MPVTIDLERLLPACADDSFDDGIRIDGDLHPLAGPGGPVKPAVYEGGAYQLDRRWASPDDAEPTLVIVIDNVPSQANRLEHALRRDREASSIPEFVLDLSELGDLPAHLPRTLSSLEFPHRNADAYLRDAKVGDDDFIKTDVGRAIFGATAQECGPLMSWFPQALLYGFWQSHLGRKRHNTKHARAWVSEIIGWQPASTETRVLGLKGDPLNLNTDEPVNSDPDDRTVWGIGGERVEGGRSDRLSELGHGQVPFMDEDTAAASAVSFPRVTQRATVSFAQLRRVSLGRHASREADAAARALLVALGLHAHQLAFGHAFALRSGADLRPAATTAMWLGSAGDETCDIGGAEATRDLLAGARTHAESVGVPLDGWGQPPMVLRPGDALARAIRSTWPVLED
;
A
#
# COMPACT_ATOMS: atom_id res chain seq x y z
N MET A 1 -0.68 -32.02 -13.97
CA MET A 1 -0.79 -31.56 -12.56
C MET A 1 -0.16 -30.17 -12.51
N PRO A 2 -0.66 -29.23 -11.70
CA PRO A 2 -0.02 -27.93 -11.53
C PRO A 2 1.42 -28.12 -11.04
N VAL A 3 2.34 -27.27 -11.50
CA VAL A 3 3.72 -27.31 -11.01
C VAL A 3 3.84 -26.49 -9.73
N THR A 4 4.54 -27.02 -8.74
CA THR A 4 4.83 -26.29 -7.50
C THR A 4 5.83 -25.17 -7.77
N ILE A 5 5.62 -24.00 -7.16
CA ILE A 5 6.64 -22.95 -7.10
C ILE A 5 7.53 -23.24 -5.89
N ASP A 6 8.73 -23.75 -6.13
CA ASP A 6 9.74 -24.00 -5.11
C ASP A 6 11.06 -23.26 -5.40
N LEU A 7 12.02 -23.39 -4.48
CA LEU A 7 13.30 -22.71 -4.60
C LEU A 7 14.15 -23.25 -5.76
N GLU A 8 14.08 -24.56 -6.03
CA GLU A 8 14.80 -25.20 -7.13
C GLU A 8 14.38 -24.62 -8.48
N ARG A 9 13.10 -24.28 -8.63
CA ARG A 9 12.58 -23.61 -9.83
C ARG A 9 12.85 -22.10 -9.82
N LEU A 10 12.73 -21.41 -8.69
CA LEU A 10 12.91 -19.95 -8.63
C LEU A 10 14.34 -19.49 -8.92
N LEU A 11 15.35 -20.20 -8.43
CA LEU A 11 16.76 -19.81 -8.58
C LEU A 11 17.21 -19.68 -10.06
N PRO A 12 17.09 -20.72 -10.90
CA PRO A 12 17.45 -20.62 -12.32
C PRO A 12 16.54 -19.64 -13.08
N ALA A 13 15.28 -19.48 -12.66
CA ALA A 13 14.35 -18.53 -13.28
C ALA A 13 14.74 -17.06 -13.04
N CYS A 14 15.37 -16.79 -11.90
CA CYS A 14 15.83 -15.46 -11.50
C CYS A 14 17.27 -15.13 -11.94
N ALA A 15 17.96 -16.08 -12.60
CA ALA A 15 19.29 -15.89 -13.13
C ALA A 15 19.33 -14.86 -14.27
N ASP A 16 20.50 -14.25 -14.51
CA ASP A 16 20.70 -13.24 -15.54
C ASP A 16 20.41 -13.75 -16.96
N ASP A 17 20.72 -15.01 -17.22
CA ASP A 17 20.59 -15.71 -18.50
C ASP A 17 19.29 -16.51 -18.61
N SER A 18 18.38 -16.36 -17.64
CA SER A 18 17.07 -16.98 -17.70
C SER A 18 16.20 -16.36 -18.79
N PHE A 19 15.47 -17.22 -19.49
CA PHE A 19 14.45 -16.84 -20.46
C PHE A 19 13.04 -16.95 -19.89
N ASP A 20 12.88 -17.26 -18.60
CA ASP A 20 11.58 -17.19 -17.94
C ASP A 20 11.17 -15.72 -17.75
N ASP A 21 9.88 -15.47 -17.94
CA ASP A 21 9.32 -14.12 -18.04
C ASP A 21 8.75 -13.62 -16.70
N GLY A 22 8.17 -14.52 -15.90
CA GLY A 22 7.58 -14.18 -14.61
C GLY A 22 6.52 -15.14 -14.09
N ILE A 23 5.72 -14.65 -13.14
CA ILE A 23 4.53 -15.36 -12.62
C ILE A 23 3.35 -14.41 -12.74
N ARG A 24 2.21 -14.91 -13.24
CA ARG A 24 0.92 -14.22 -13.27
C ARG A 24 -0.05 -14.90 -12.32
N ILE A 25 -0.77 -14.12 -11.52
CA ILE A 25 -1.82 -14.60 -10.62
C ILE A 25 -3.11 -13.89 -11.01
N ASP A 26 -4.13 -14.66 -11.35
CA ASP A 26 -5.46 -14.17 -11.69
C ASP A 26 -6.44 -14.63 -10.61
N GLY A 27 -7.17 -13.69 -10.01
CA GLY A 27 -8.18 -13.94 -8.98
C GLY A 27 -9.56 -13.52 -9.43
N ASP A 28 -10.52 -14.44 -9.44
CA ASP A 28 -11.94 -14.12 -9.55
C ASP A 28 -12.46 -13.81 -8.15
N LEU A 29 -13.00 -12.61 -7.96
CA LEU A 29 -13.42 -12.09 -6.67
C LEU A 29 -14.93 -11.90 -6.63
N HIS A 30 -15.53 -12.24 -5.49
CA HIS A 30 -16.93 -11.94 -5.20
C HIS A 30 -17.04 -10.91 -4.06
N PRO A 31 -18.02 -10.01 -4.12
CA PRO A 31 -18.44 -9.26 -2.94
C PRO A 31 -18.79 -10.22 -1.80
N LEU A 32 -18.47 -9.84 -0.56
CA LEU A 32 -18.82 -10.66 0.60
C LEU A 32 -20.34 -10.85 0.74
N ALA A 33 -21.12 -9.85 0.29
CA ALA A 33 -22.59 -9.91 0.22
C ALA A 33 -23.13 -10.86 -0.87
N GLY A 34 -22.25 -11.43 -1.72
CA GLY A 34 -22.60 -12.37 -2.79
C GLY A 34 -22.31 -11.83 -4.19
N PRO A 35 -22.27 -12.72 -5.21
CA PRO A 35 -22.08 -12.34 -6.61
C PRO A 35 -23.12 -11.30 -7.07
N GLY A 36 -22.69 -10.31 -7.86
CA GLY A 36 -23.54 -9.21 -8.32
C GLY A 36 -23.88 -8.17 -7.24
N GLY A 37 -23.44 -8.36 -6.00
CA GLY A 37 -23.52 -7.34 -4.96
C GLY A 37 -22.71 -6.09 -5.31
N PRO A 38 -23.11 -4.90 -4.83
CA PRO A 38 -22.38 -3.67 -5.09
C PRO A 38 -21.05 -3.64 -4.32
N VAL A 39 -20.01 -3.09 -4.94
CA VAL A 39 -18.67 -2.88 -4.37
C VAL A 39 -18.32 -1.41 -4.51
N LYS A 40 -17.81 -0.79 -3.44
CA LYS A 40 -17.38 0.62 -3.45
C LYS A 40 -15.96 0.77 -4.01
N PRO A 41 -15.78 1.31 -5.23
CA PRO A 41 -14.45 1.57 -5.78
C PRO A 41 -13.72 2.65 -4.98
N ALA A 42 -12.41 2.79 -5.22
CA ALA A 42 -11.69 3.98 -4.78
C ALA A 42 -12.29 5.25 -5.40
N VAL A 43 -12.42 6.30 -4.60
CA VAL A 43 -12.88 7.62 -5.04
C VAL A 43 -11.70 8.58 -5.01
N TYR A 44 -11.45 9.25 -6.13
CA TYR A 44 -10.35 10.19 -6.28
C TYR A 44 -10.86 11.64 -6.19
N GLU A 45 -9.93 12.58 -6.35
CA GLU A 45 -10.23 14.02 -6.39
C GLU A 45 -11.42 14.32 -7.32
N GLY A 46 -12.33 15.18 -6.85
CA GLY A 46 -13.58 15.48 -7.56
C GLY A 46 -14.66 14.40 -7.45
N GLY A 47 -14.52 13.41 -6.56
CA GLY A 47 -15.55 12.38 -6.37
C GLY A 47 -15.61 11.37 -7.52
N ALA A 48 -14.53 11.23 -8.27
CA ALA A 48 -14.48 10.46 -9.50
C ALA A 48 -14.02 9.01 -9.27
N TYR A 49 -14.59 8.10 -10.07
CA TYR A 49 -14.05 6.76 -10.26
C TYR A 49 -12.94 6.76 -11.30
N GLN A 50 -11.95 5.88 -11.11
CA GLN A 50 -10.95 5.62 -12.14
C GLN A 50 -11.56 4.69 -13.20
N LEU A 51 -12.09 5.29 -14.26
CA LEU A 51 -12.63 4.59 -15.42
C LEU A 51 -11.52 4.20 -16.38
N ASP A 52 -11.67 3.05 -17.05
CA ASP A 52 -10.76 2.59 -18.09
C ASP A 52 -11.47 1.66 -19.08
N ARG A 53 -10.82 1.29 -20.19
CA ARG A 53 -11.31 0.26 -21.13
C ARG A 53 -10.27 -0.85 -21.29
N ARG A 54 -10.70 -2.10 -21.09
CA ARG A 54 -9.81 -3.29 -21.12
C ARG A 54 -10.38 -4.37 -22.02
N TRP A 55 -9.50 -5.13 -22.66
CA TRP A 55 -9.86 -6.33 -23.40
C TRP A 55 -10.17 -7.47 -22.43
N ALA A 56 -11.39 -8.02 -22.45
CA ALA A 56 -11.73 -9.16 -21.61
C ALA A 56 -11.13 -10.45 -22.19
N SER A 57 -11.07 -10.53 -23.52
CA SER A 57 -10.32 -11.48 -24.34
C SER A 57 -9.56 -10.73 -25.44
N PRO A 58 -8.38 -11.20 -25.88
CA PRO A 58 -7.70 -10.66 -27.07
C PRO A 58 -8.52 -10.80 -28.37
N ASP A 59 -9.49 -11.72 -28.39
CA ASP A 59 -10.35 -11.99 -29.55
C ASP A 59 -11.66 -11.16 -29.54
N ASP A 60 -11.90 -10.36 -28.51
CA ASP A 60 -13.10 -9.52 -28.45
C ASP A 60 -13.09 -8.47 -29.56
N ALA A 61 -14.28 -8.09 -30.03
CA ALA A 61 -14.41 -7.06 -31.07
C ALA A 61 -14.12 -5.64 -30.55
N GLU A 62 -14.37 -5.38 -29.26
CA GLU A 62 -14.18 -4.07 -28.65
C GLU A 62 -13.74 -4.16 -27.17
N PRO A 63 -12.99 -3.16 -26.67
CA PRO A 63 -12.59 -3.14 -25.28
C PRO A 63 -13.77 -2.77 -24.38
N THR A 64 -13.88 -3.48 -23.27
CA THR A 64 -14.92 -3.38 -22.25
C THR A 64 -14.63 -2.25 -21.25
N LEU A 65 -15.65 -1.46 -20.91
CA LEU A 65 -15.58 -0.47 -19.84
C LEU A 65 -15.34 -1.17 -18.48
N VAL A 66 -14.40 -0.65 -17.69
CA VAL A 66 -14.09 -1.12 -16.35
C VAL A 66 -13.98 0.05 -15.37
N ILE A 67 -14.16 -0.26 -14.08
CA ILE A 67 -13.77 0.64 -12.99
C ILE A 67 -12.62 -0.01 -12.23
N VAL A 68 -11.54 0.73 -12.00
CA VAL A 68 -10.44 0.31 -11.12
C VAL A 68 -10.91 0.45 -9.67
N ILE A 69 -11.21 -0.69 -9.04
CA ILE A 69 -11.67 -0.76 -7.64
C ILE A 69 -10.49 -0.52 -6.70
N ASP A 70 -9.32 -1.05 -7.03
CA ASP A 70 -8.08 -0.87 -6.29
C ASP A 70 -6.88 -0.85 -7.23
N ASN A 71 -6.17 0.28 -7.27
CA ASN A 71 -5.09 0.52 -8.23
C ASN A 71 -3.75 -0.04 -7.76
N VAL A 72 -2.74 0.04 -8.62
CA VAL A 72 -1.42 -0.57 -8.37
C VAL A 72 -0.71 -0.03 -7.12
N PRO A 73 -0.63 1.30 -6.86
CA PRO A 73 -0.05 1.79 -5.62
C PRO A 73 -0.80 1.31 -4.38
N SER A 74 -2.14 1.32 -4.40
CA SER A 74 -2.96 0.86 -3.27
C SER A 74 -2.75 -0.63 -2.99
N GLN A 75 -2.68 -1.45 -4.03
CA GLN A 75 -2.39 -2.88 -3.91
C GLN A 75 -1.02 -3.15 -3.30
N ALA A 76 0.02 -2.40 -3.69
CA ALA A 76 1.33 -2.51 -3.05
C ALA A 76 1.27 -2.20 -1.55
N ASN A 77 0.56 -1.13 -1.15
CA ASN A 77 0.38 -0.79 0.26
C ASN A 77 -0.32 -1.91 1.05
N ARG A 78 -1.24 -2.66 0.43
CA ARG A 78 -1.91 -3.81 1.07
C ARG A 78 -0.96 -4.97 1.30
N LEU A 79 -0.10 -5.25 0.32
CA LEU A 79 0.92 -6.27 0.44
C LEU A 79 1.93 -5.91 1.56
N GLU A 80 2.35 -4.65 1.62
CA GLU A 80 3.23 -4.16 2.68
C GLU A 80 2.56 -4.20 4.06
N HIS A 81 1.28 -3.84 4.15
CA HIS A 81 0.51 -3.97 5.38
C HIS A 81 0.36 -5.43 5.83
N ALA A 82 0.16 -6.36 4.90
CA ALA A 82 0.10 -7.79 5.18
C ALA A 82 1.44 -8.31 5.73
N LEU A 83 2.57 -7.93 5.10
CA LEU A 83 3.90 -8.23 5.60
C LEU A 83 4.15 -7.63 6.99
N ARG A 84 3.66 -6.42 7.27
CA ARG A 84 3.79 -5.79 8.58
C ARG A 84 3.12 -6.61 9.67
N ARG A 85 1.92 -7.14 9.40
CA ARG A 85 1.19 -7.97 10.36
C ARG A 85 1.86 -9.33 10.60
N ASP A 86 2.56 -9.86 9.60
CA ASP A 86 3.27 -11.15 9.68
C ASP A 86 4.76 -11.01 9.97
N ARG A 87 5.23 -9.80 10.26
CA ARG A 87 6.66 -9.43 10.32
C ARG A 87 7.48 -10.34 11.25
N GLU A 88 6.97 -10.65 12.43
CA GLU A 88 7.65 -11.54 13.38
C GLU A 88 7.74 -12.97 12.86
N ALA A 89 6.64 -13.51 12.33
CA ALA A 89 6.57 -14.89 11.82
C ALA A 89 7.43 -15.09 10.56
N SER A 90 7.57 -14.04 9.73
CA SER A 90 8.34 -14.06 8.48
C SER A 90 9.69 -13.37 8.55
N SER A 91 10.11 -12.92 9.74
CA SER A 91 11.41 -12.28 9.97
C SER A 91 11.70 -11.06 9.08
N ILE A 92 10.66 -10.29 8.73
CA ILE A 92 10.76 -9.15 7.83
C ILE A 92 11.54 -8.00 8.51
N PRO A 93 12.52 -7.37 7.84
CA PRO A 93 13.23 -6.23 8.39
C PRO A 93 12.31 -5.01 8.55
N GLU A 94 12.54 -4.21 9.58
CA GLU A 94 11.68 -3.08 9.91
C GLU A 94 12.44 -1.95 10.63
N PHE A 95 12.13 -0.71 10.25
CA PHE A 95 12.34 0.46 11.10
C PHE A 95 11.01 0.90 11.69
N VAL A 96 11.04 1.40 12.92
CA VAL A 96 9.88 1.98 13.58
C VAL A 96 10.20 3.42 13.93
N LEU A 97 9.47 4.37 13.36
CA LEU A 97 9.50 5.76 13.82
C LEU A 97 8.62 5.86 15.07
N ASP A 98 9.27 6.03 16.21
CA ASP A 98 8.62 6.23 17.50
C ASP A 98 8.21 7.70 17.70
N LEU A 99 6.91 7.92 17.83
CA LEU A 99 6.30 9.22 18.04
C LEU A 99 5.78 9.39 19.47
N SER A 100 6.02 8.42 20.36
CA SER A 100 5.49 8.43 21.74
C SER A 100 6.00 9.60 22.59
N GLU A 101 7.20 10.11 22.30
CA GLU A 101 7.79 11.28 22.96
C GLU A 101 7.24 12.62 22.42
N LEU A 102 6.50 12.59 21.31
CA LEU A 102 5.69 13.71 20.89
C LEU A 102 4.40 13.67 21.72
N GLY A 103 4.46 14.26 22.92
CA GLY A 103 3.29 14.45 23.77
C GLY A 103 2.09 15.01 23.01
N ASP A 104 0.90 14.71 23.50
CA ASP A 104 -0.37 15.30 23.05
C ASP A 104 -0.83 15.03 21.61
N LEU A 105 -0.26 14.03 20.91
CA LEU A 105 -0.89 13.62 19.64
C LEU A 105 -2.33 13.15 19.88
N PRO A 106 -3.28 13.51 19.01
CA PRO A 106 -4.64 13.00 19.03
C PRO A 106 -4.67 11.47 19.12
N ALA A 107 -5.62 10.93 19.91
CA ALA A 107 -5.71 9.49 20.16
C ALA A 107 -5.92 8.63 18.90
N HIS A 108 -6.45 9.22 17.82
CA HIS A 108 -6.67 8.54 16.55
C HIS A 108 -5.40 8.42 15.68
N LEU A 109 -4.32 9.11 16.03
CA LEU A 109 -3.06 9.04 15.31
C LEU A 109 -2.17 7.92 15.86
N PRO A 110 -1.37 7.27 15.00
CA PRO A 110 -0.47 6.23 15.44
C PRO A 110 0.65 6.80 16.32
N ARG A 111 1.02 6.08 17.39
CA ARG A 111 2.17 6.40 18.25
C ARG A 111 3.50 5.90 17.68
N THR A 112 3.43 4.97 16.73
CA THR A 112 4.58 4.42 16.02
C THR A 112 4.22 4.25 14.55
N LEU A 113 5.18 4.46 13.66
CA LEU A 113 4.99 4.25 12.22
C LEU A 113 6.04 3.27 11.69
N SER A 114 5.58 2.17 11.10
CA SER A 114 6.47 1.16 10.51
C SER A 114 7.04 1.62 9.16
N SER A 115 8.25 1.16 8.83
CA SER A 115 8.84 1.36 7.50
C SER A 115 8.08 0.68 6.37
N LEU A 116 7.19 -0.27 6.68
CA LEU A 116 6.24 -0.88 5.74
C LEU A 116 5.01 0.00 5.49
N GLU A 117 4.88 1.12 6.22
CA GLU A 117 3.82 2.12 6.06
C GLU A 117 4.35 3.44 5.50
N PHE A 118 5.66 3.54 5.25
CA PHE A 118 6.28 4.73 4.67
C PHE A 118 5.82 4.93 3.22
N PRO A 119 5.12 6.04 2.88
CA PRO A 119 4.56 6.25 1.54
C PRO A 119 5.57 6.16 0.39
N HIS A 120 6.84 6.48 0.64
CA HIS A 120 7.92 6.40 -0.34
C HIS A 120 9.02 5.38 0.04
N ARG A 121 8.73 4.44 0.94
CA ARG A 121 9.62 3.34 1.34
C ARG A 121 11.00 3.85 1.80
N ASN A 122 12.09 3.35 1.22
CA ASN A 122 13.45 3.77 1.53
C ASN A 122 13.74 5.24 1.18
N ALA A 123 12.93 5.86 0.33
CA ALA A 123 13.07 7.26 -0.08
C ALA A 123 12.21 8.22 0.76
N ASP A 124 11.56 7.72 1.81
CA ASP A 124 10.58 8.49 2.55
C ASP A 124 11.19 9.62 3.40
N ALA A 125 10.45 10.72 3.49
CA ALA A 125 10.83 11.88 4.28
C ALA A 125 10.89 11.56 5.78
N TYR A 126 10.02 10.68 6.27
CA TYR A 126 10.05 10.22 7.66
C TYR A 126 11.38 9.55 8.01
N LEU A 127 11.92 8.75 7.10
CA LEU A 127 13.24 8.13 7.27
C LEU A 127 14.38 9.16 7.13
N ARG A 128 14.26 10.07 6.15
CA ARG A 128 15.26 11.12 5.91
C ARG A 128 15.41 12.05 7.11
N ASP A 129 14.30 12.41 7.73
CA ASP A 129 14.19 13.41 8.80
C ASP A 129 14.17 12.78 10.20
N ALA A 130 14.52 11.48 10.30
CA ALA A 130 14.64 10.75 11.55
C ALA A 130 16.04 10.85 12.19
N LYS A 131 16.12 10.43 13.45
CA LYS A 131 17.33 10.26 14.25
C LYS A 131 17.43 8.83 14.80
N VAL A 132 18.66 8.37 15.04
CA VAL A 132 18.98 7.18 15.83
C VAL A 132 19.86 7.63 16.98
N GLY A 133 19.38 7.51 18.21
CA GLY A 133 19.98 8.23 19.34
C GLY A 133 19.96 9.74 19.08
N ASP A 134 21.12 10.37 19.13
CA ASP A 134 21.28 11.81 18.87
C ASP A 134 21.67 12.14 17.41
N ASP A 135 22.04 11.12 16.61
CA ASP A 135 22.52 11.30 15.25
C ASP A 135 21.38 11.34 14.23
N ASP A 136 21.46 12.26 13.27
CA ASP A 136 20.57 12.25 12.11
C ASP A 136 20.72 10.92 11.36
N PHE A 137 19.62 10.21 11.11
CA PHE A 137 19.64 8.87 10.51
C PHE A 137 20.41 8.87 9.19
N ILE A 138 20.18 9.87 8.33
CA ILE A 138 20.85 10.01 7.04
C ILE A 138 22.38 10.16 7.12
N LYS A 139 22.92 10.50 8.31
CA LYS A 139 24.36 10.60 8.60
C LYS A 139 24.91 9.37 9.32
N THR A 140 24.11 8.38 9.64
CA THR A 140 24.60 7.07 10.14
C THR A 140 25.15 6.24 8.99
N ASP A 141 25.91 5.17 9.28
CA ASP A 141 26.39 4.25 8.24
C ASP A 141 25.23 3.55 7.52
N VAL A 142 24.24 3.07 8.28
CA VAL A 142 23.02 2.42 7.74
C VAL A 142 22.23 3.39 6.88
N GLY A 143 22.00 4.63 7.35
CA GLY A 143 21.30 5.64 6.56
C GLY A 143 22.05 6.00 5.28
N ARG A 144 23.37 6.25 5.34
CA ARG A 144 24.18 6.49 4.13
C ARG A 144 24.08 5.33 3.13
N ALA A 145 24.14 4.09 3.62
CA ALA A 145 24.04 2.90 2.79
C ALA A 145 22.67 2.81 2.10
N ILE A 146 21.57 3.00 2.83
CA ILE A 146 20.20 2.92 2.28
C ILE A 146 19.93 4.05 1.28
N PHE A 147 20.30 5.29 1.62
CA PHE A 147 20.07 6.43 0.73
C PHE A 147 21.01 6.44 -0.48
N GLY A 148 22.17 5.79 -0.40
CA GLY A 148 23.12 5.61 -1.50
C GLY A 148 22.87 4.37 -2.36
N ALA A 149 22.00 3.45 -1.92
CA ALA A 149 21.73 2.22 -2.64
C ALA A 149 21.02 2.46 -3.97
N THR A 150 21.27 1.58 -4.93
CA THR A 150 20.60 1.59 -6.23
C THR A 150 20.05 0.21 -6.53
N ALA A 151 19.31 0.06 -7.63
CA ALA A 151 18.90 -1.27 -8.06
C ALA A 151 20.10 -2.16 -8.42
N GLN A 152 21.21 -1.59 -8.90
CA GLN A 152 22.42 -2.32 -9.31
C GLN A 152 23.46 -2.48 -8.20
N GLU A 153 23.23 -1.88 -7.03
CA GLU A 153 24.04 -2.01 -5.82
C GLU A 153 23.04 -2.07 -4.65
N CYS A 154 22.23 -3.13 -4.65
CA CYS A 154 20.99 -3.19 -3.86
C CYS A 154 21.16 -3.79 -2.46
N GLY A 155 22.36 -4.22 -2.07
CA GLY A 155 22.65 -4.88 -0.79
C GLY A 155 21.97 -4.22 0.43
N PRO A 156 22.13 -2.89 0.64
CA PRO A 156 21.46 -2.22 1.76
C PRO A 156 19.94 -2.28 1.69
N LEU A 157 19.34 -2.28 0.49
CA LEU A 157 17.89 -2.44 0.32
C LEU A 157 17.45 -3.89 0.53
N MET A 158 18.24 -4.88 0.13
CA MET A 158 17.95 -6.29 0.46
C MET A 158 17.91 -6.50 1.99
N SER A 159 18.82 -5.85 2.72
CA SER A 159 18.89 -5.98 4.18
C SER A 159 17.73 -5.32 4.91
N TRP A 160 17.25 -4.17 4.41
CA TRP A 160 16.43 -3.25 5.20
C TRP A 160 15.10 -2.84 4.56
N PHE A 161 15.01 -2.85 3.22
CA PHE A 161 13.84 -2.43 2.45
C PHE A 161 13.59 -3.35 1.23
N PRO A 162 13.50 -4.68 1.39
CA PRO A 162 13.34 -5.60 0.26
C PRO A 162 12.05 -5.30 -0.53
N GLN A 163 10.99 -4.84 0.14
CA GLN A 163 9.73 -4.40 -0.48
C GLN A 163 9.92 -3.23 -1.46
N ALA A 164 10.94 -2.38 -1.29
CA ALA A 164 11.23 -1.29 -2.22
C ALA A 164 11.78 -1.80 -3.55
N LEU A 165 12.52 -2.91 -3.55
CA LEU A 165 13.00 -3.55 -4.78
C LEU A 165 11.87 -4.27 -5.52
N LEU A 166 10.87 -4.77 -4.78
CA LEU A 166 9.72 -5.45 -5.38
C LEU A 166 8.65 -4.48 -5.90
N TYR A 167 8.25 -3.49 -5.09
CA TYR A 167 7.16 -2.55 -5.40
C TYR A 167 7.65 -1.21 -6.00
N GLY A 168 8.97 -1.07 -6.16
CA GLY A 168 9.62 0.11 -6.73
C GLY A 168 9.71 1.28 -5.75
N PHE A 169 10.53 2.26 -6.10
CA PHE A 169 10.69 3.50 -5.33
C PHE A 169 11.15 4.63 -6.24
N TRP A 170 10.92 5.87 -5.80
CA TRP A 170 11.46 7.06 -6.45
C TRP A 170 11.96 8.04 -5.40
N GLN A 171 13.27 8.25 -5.38
CA GLN A 171 13.92 9.22 -4.52
C GLN A 171 14.09 10.55 -5.26
N SER A 172 13.11 11.45 -5.13
CA SER A 172 13.12 12.79 -5.76
C SER A 172 13.49 13.92 -4.79
N HIS A 173 13.49 13.66 -3.48
CA HIS A 173 13.50 14.71 -2.44
C HIS A 173 14.87 14.95 -1.77
N LEU A 174 15.98 14.46 -2.33
CA LEU A 174 17.33 14.74 -1.82
C LEU A 174 17.95 16.03 -2.40
N GLY A 175 17.20 16.74 -3.26
CA GLY A 175 17.65 17.95 -3.93
C GLY A 175 18.56 17.70 -5.13
N ARG A 176 18.92 18.77 -5.84
CA ARG A 176 19.67 18.69 -7.13
C ARG A 176 21.14 18.26 -6.99
N LYS A 177 21.72 18.34 -5.78
CA LYS A 177 23.14 18.07 -5.53
C LYS A 177 23.42 16.65 -5.02
N ARG A 178 22.40 15.83 -4.81
CA ARG A 178 22.51 14.45 -4.34
C ARG A 178 22.01 13.49 -5.42
N HIS A 179 22.51 12.26 -5.41
CA HIS A 179 22.07 11.22 -6.34
C HIS A 179 20.61 10.89 -6.07
N ASN A 180 19.76 11.07 -7.06
CA ASN A 180 18.35 10.70 -7.02
C ASN A 180 18.21 9.40 -7.82
N THR A 181 17.84 8.31 -7.15
CA THR A 181 17.64 7.00 -7.77
C THR A 181 16.16 6.66 -7.87
N LYS A 182 15.80 5.83 -8.84
CA LYS A 182 14.47 5.27 -8.99
C LYS A 182 14.55 3.84 -9.48
N HIS A 183 13.65 3.00 -8.99
CA HIS A 183 13.49 1.63 -9.46
C HIS A 183 12.02 1.39 -9.81
N ALA A 184 11.78 0.86 -11.01
CA ALA A 184 10.44 0.46 -11.41
C ALA A 184 10.04 -0.82 -10.68
N ARG A 185 8.75 -0.93 -10.37
CA ARG A 185 8.19 -2.09 -9.66
C ARG A 185 8.33 -3.37 -10.48
N ALA A 186 8.75 -4.46 -9.86
CA ALA A 186 8.74 -5.80 -10.44
C ALA A 186 7.40 -6.50 -10.19
N TRP A 187 6.75 -6.20 -9.06
CA TRP A 187 5.40 -6.68 -8.74
C TRP A 187 4.35 -5.61 -9.06
N VAL A 188 3.30 -6.03 -9.76
CA VAL A 188 2.13 -5.20 -10.09
C VAL A 188 0.89 -5.99 -9.70
N SER A 189 -0.06 -5.35 -9.03
CA SER A 189 -1.40 -5.92 -8.87
C SER A 189 -2.48 -4.84 -8.95
N GLU A 190 -3.65 -5.17 -9.49
CA GLU A 190 -4.83 -4.31 -9.51
C GLU A 190 -6.11 -5.13 -9.36
N ILE A 191 -7.16 -4.53 -8.80
CA ILE A 191 -8.52 -5.07 -8.77
C ILE A 191 -9.42 -4.19 -9.62
N ILE A 192 -10.12 -4.81 -10.58
CA ILE A 192 -11.02 -4.13 -11.51
C ILE A 192 -12.40 -4.77 -11.49
N GLY A 193 -13.43 -3.93 -11.59
CA GLY A 193 -14.81 -4.33 -11.85
C GLY A 193 -15.13 -4.16 -13.32
N TRP A 194 -15.58 -5.23 -13.98
CA TRP A 194 -15.90 -5.24 -15.41
C TRP A 194 -17.35 -4.85 -15.64
N GLN A 195 -17.61 -4.14 -16.75
CA GLN A 195 -18.97 -3.77 -17.17
C GLN A 195 -19.80 -3.17 -16.02
N PRO A 196 -19.34 -2.05 -15.43
CA PRO A 196 -20.04 -1.42 -14.31
C PRO A 196 -21.51 -1.18 -14.66
N ALA A 197 -22.42 -1.56 -13.75
CA ALA A 197 -23.85 -1.30 -13.92
C ALA A 197 -24.17 0.21 -14.00
N SER A 198 -23.29 1.05 -13.46
CA SER A 198 -23.36 2.52 -13.56
C SER A 198 -21.98 3.13 -13.28
N THR A 199 -21.71 4.29 -13.89
CA THR A 199 -20.53 5.13 -13.60
C THR A 199 -20.88 6.42 -12.85
N GLU A 200 -22.17 6.64 -12.59
CA GLU A 200 -22.72 7.92 -12.09
C GLU A 200 -23.45 7.77 -10.75
N THR A 201 -23.42 6.57 -10.13
CA THR A 201 -24.19 6.32 -8.90
C THR A 201 -23.66 7.17 -7.73
N ARG A 202 -24.57 7.89 -7.07
CA ARG A 202 -24.30 8.73 -5.89
C ARG A 202 -24.96 8.20 -4.63
N VAL A 203 -24.35 8.44 -3.48
CA VAL A 203 -24.94 8.14 -2.17
C VAL A 203 -25.86 9.30 -1.82
N LEU A 204 -27.15 9.06 -1.93
CA LEU A 204 -28.18 9.97 -1.44
C LEU A 204 -28.76 9.40 -0.15
N GLY A 205 -28.98 10.25 0.84
CA GLY A 205 -29.55 9.80 2.11
C GLY A 205 -29.66 10.92 3.12
N LEU A 206 -30.31 10.62 4.24
CA LEU A 206 -30.45 11.54 5.37
C LEU A 206 -29.92 10.81 6.61
N LYS A 207 -28.90 11.35 7.27
CA LYS A 207 -28.52 10.82 8.59
C LYS A 207 -29.59 11.30 9.58
N GLY A 208 -30.39 10.36 10.09
CA GLY A 208 -31.43 10.68 11.06
C GLY A 208 -30.84 11.16 12.37
N ASP A 209 -31.05 12.42 12.72
CA ASP A 209 -30.90 12.95 14.08
C ASP A 209 -32.25 12.75 14.80
N PRO A 210 -32.30 12.01 15.94
CA PRO A 210 -33.53 11.83 16.71
C PRO A 210 -34.11 13.13 17.30
N LEU A 211 -33.26 14.11 17.62
CA LEU A 211 -33.68 15.42 18.13
C LEU A 211 -33.96 16.41 17.00
N ASN A 212 -33.23 16.29 15.88
CA ASN A 212 -33.39 17.07 14.66
C ASN A 212 -33.60 18.58 14.94
N LEU A 213 -32.66 19.21 15.64
CA LEU A 213 -32.82 20.59 16.09
C LEU A 213 -32.76 21.56 14.91
N ASN A 214 -33.61 22.59 14.96
CA ASN A 214 -33.63 23.68 13.99
C ASN A 214 -34.02 24.99 14.71
N THR A 215 -33.51 26.12 14.24
CA THR A 215 -33.79 27.45 14.78
C THR A 215 -33.76 28.50 13.68
N ASP A 216 -34.60 29.53 13.81
CA ASP A 216 -34.59 30.70 12.93
C ASP A 216 -33.59 31.78 13.40
N GLU A 217 -33.04 31.63 14.61
CA GLU A 217 -32.03 32.55 15.16
C GLU A 217 -30.63 32.27 14.58
N PRO A 218 -29.78 33.29 14.41
CA PRO A 218 -28.41 33.09 13.94
C PRO A 218 -27.62 32.18 14.90
N VAL A 219 -26.95 31.18 14.34
CA VAL A 219 -25.99 30.34 15.08
C VAL A 219 -24.59 30.78 14.70
N ASN A 220 -23.80 31.17 15.69
CA ASN A 220 -22.41 31.56 15.51
C ASN A 220 -21.50 30.48 16.10
N SER A 221 -20.48 30.05 15.35
CA SER A 221 -19.46 29.12 15.83
C SER A 221 -18.05 29.67 15.60
N ASP A 222 -17.11 29.22 16.42
CA ASP A 222 -15.68 29.43 16.20
C ASP A 222 -15.20 28.55 15.02
N PRO A 223 -14.49 29.13 14.02
CA PRO A 223 -14.06 28.40 12.84
C PRO A 223 -12.96 27.37 13.12
N ASP A 224 -12.16 27.57 14.17
CA ASP A 224 -11.05 26.73 14.59
C ASP A 224 -11.48 25.70 15.65
N ASP A 225 -12.51 26.00 16.45
CA ASP A 225 -13.17 25.06 17.37
C ASP A 225 -14.71 25.14 17.34
N ARG A 226 -15.32 24.33 16.47
CA ARG A 226 -16.78 24.27 16.31
C ARG A 226 -17.54 23.73 17.52
N THR A 227 -16.86 23.30 18.59
CA THR A 227 -17.53 22.97 19.86
C THR A 227 -17.97 24.23 20.62
N VAL A 228 -17.34 25.38 20.33
CA VAL A 228 -17.73 26.68 20.86
C VAL A 228 -18.73 27.34 19.91
N TRP A 229 -20.01 27.36 20.31
CA TRP A 229 -21.08 27.98 19.52
C TRP A 229 -22.19 28.56 20.41
N GLY A 230 -22.98 29.47 19.84
CA GLY A 230 -24.10 30.11 20.52
C GLY A 230 -25.26 30.43 19.58
N ILE A 231 -26.45 30.56 20.15
CA ILE A 231 -27.68 30.99 19.45
C ILE A 231 -27.93 32.46 19.80
N GLY A 232 -28.05 33.30 18.77
CA GLY A 232 -28.17 34.75 18.93
C GLY A 232 -26.85 35.40 19.41
N GLY A 233 -26.75 36.73 19.25
CA GLY A 233 -25.60 37.52 19.71
C GLY A 233 -24.61 37.95 18.62
N GLU A 234 -23.56 38.67 19.05
CA GLU A 234 -22.49 39.16 18.16
C GLU A 234 -21.69 38.00 17.59
N ARG A 235 -21.34 38.14 16.30
CA ARG A 235 -20.56 37.16 15.57
C ARG A 235 -19.16 37.10 16.19
N VAL A 236 -18.69 35.89 16.51
CA VAL A 236 -17.31 35.66 16.96
C VAL A 236 -16.36 36.22 15.89
N GLU A 237 -15.25 36.84 16.30
CA GLU A 237 -14.29 37.44 15.36
C GLU A 237 -13.76 36.36 14.40
N GLY A 238 -13.98 36.54 13.09
CA GLY A 238 -13.66 35.53 12.07
C GLY A 238 -14.69 34.39 11.92
N GLY A 239 -15.73 34.33 12.75
CA GLY A 239 -16.75 33.27 12.76
C GLY A 239 -17.66 33.27 11.53
N ARG A 240 -18.37 32.15 11.30
CA ARG A 240 -19.43 32.04 10.28
C ARG A 240 -20.80 31.88 10.91
N SER A 241 -21.84 32.27 10.16
CA SER A 241 -23.21 31.89 10.50
C SER A 241 -23.41 30.45 10.04
N ASP A 242 -23.65 29.56 11.00
CA ASP A 242 -23.88 28.13 10.78
C ASP A 242 -25.36 27.79 10.85
N ARG A 243 -25.72 26.60 10.34
CA ARG A 243 -26.97 25.93 10.70
C ARG A 243 -26.68 24.92 11.81
N LEU A 244 -27.65 24.65 12.69
CA LEU A 244 -27.51 23.61 13.72
C LEU A 244 -27.15 22.24 13.10
N SER A 245 -27.70 21.91 11.93
CA SER A 245 -27.34 20.68 11.20
C SER A 245 -25.87 20.66 10.74
N GLU A 246 -25.28 21.81 10.40
CA GLU A 246 -23.86 21.93 10.03
C GLU A 246 -22.91 21.79 11.24
N LEU A 247 -23.43 22.00 12.46
CA LEU A 247 -22.77 21.71 13.72
C LEU A 247 -23.07 20.29 14.25
N GLY A 248 -23.84 19.49 13.51
CA GLY A 248 -24.18 18.11 13.88
C GLY A 248 -25.40 17.96 14.80
N HIS A 249 -26.18 19.02 15.01
CA HIS A 249 -27.40 19.07 15.82
C HIS A 249 -28.70 18.98 15.01
N GLY A 250 -28.66 18.42 13.81
CA GLY A 250 -29.86 18.25 12.99
C GLY A 250 -29.66 17.22 11.91
N GLN A 251 -30.73 16.89 11.22
CA GLN A 251 -30.65 16.07 10.02
C GLN A 251 -29.81 16.79 8.97
N VAL A 252 -28.80 16.10 8.49
CA VAL A 252 -28.03 16.53 7.33
C VAL A 252 -28.49 15.64 6.17
N PRO A 253 -29.29 16.18 5.22
CA PRO A 253 -29.41 15.56 3.92
C PRO A 253 -28.00 15.48 3.33
N PHE A 254 -27.54 14.29 2.99
CA PHE A 254 -26.33 14.16 2.19
C PHE A 254 -26.67 14.75 0.82
N MET A 255 -26.15 15.96 0.60
CA MET A 255 -25.70 16.53 -0.68
C MET A 255 -26.67 16.47 -1.88
N ASP A 256 -26.78 17.60 -2.61
CA ASP A 256 -27.38 17.59 -3.95
C ASP A 256 -26.56 16.70 -4.91
N GLU A 257 -27.09 16.39 -6.11
CA GLU A 257 -26.42 15.50 -7.07
C GLU A 257 -24.97 15.93 -7.39
N ASP A 258 -24.69 17.23 -7.29
CA ASP A 258 -23.40 17.85 -7.58
C ASP A 258 -22.38 17.64 -6.45
N THR A 259 -22.84 17.46 -5.21
CA THR A 259 -21.99 17.34 -4.02
C THR A 259 -21.98 15.92 -3.42
N ALA A 260 -22.87 15.04 -3.89
CA ALA A 260 -23.04 13.70 -3.35
C ALA A 260 -21.83 12.79 -3.63
N ALA A 261 -21.41 12.04 -2.62
CA ALA A 261 -20.28 11.12 -2.75
C ALA A 261 -20.61 9.96 -3.70
N ALA A 262 -19.62 9.49 -4.45
CA ALA A 262 -19.79 8.33 -5.31
C ALA A 262 -20.17 7.07 -4.48
N SER A 263 -21.14 6.30 -4.99
CA SER A 263 -21.74 5.12 -4.35
C SER A 263 -21.31 3.80 -4.94
N ALA A 264 -21.39 2.74 -4.16
CA ALA A 264 -21.02 1.39 -4.59
C ALA A 264 -21.70 0.98 -5.91
N VAL A 265 -20.95 0.25 -6.74
CA VAL A 265 -21.34 -0.15 -8.09
C VAL A 265 -21.42 -1.67 -8.15
N SER A 266 -22.45 -2.21 -8.78
CA SER A 266 -22.53 -3.65 -9.08
C SER A 266 -21.75 -3.98 -10.35
N PHE A 267 -21.09 -5.14 -10.34
CA PHE A 267 -20.31 -5.65 -11.46
C PHE A 267 -20.69 -7.11 -11.70
N PRO A 268 -20.86 -7.55 -12.97
CA PRO A 268 -20.98 -8.97 -13.28
C PRO A 268 -19.71 -9.76 -12.94
N ARG A 269 -18.55 -9.11 -12.96
CA ARG A 269 -17.26 -9.73 -12.65
C ARG A 269 -16.32 -8.75 -11.98
N VAL A 270 -15.67 -9.17 -10.89
CA VAL A 270 -14.56 -8.46 -10.26
C VAL A 270 -13.34 -9.36 -10.33
N THR A 271 -12.22 -8.85 -10.84
CA THR A 271 -10.99 -9.63 -10.98
C THR A 271 -9.81 -8.91 -10.36
N GLN A 272 -8.92 -9.67 -9.73
CA GLN A 272 -7.57 -9.25 -9.43
C GLN A 272 -6.62 -9.84 -10.48
N ARG A 273 -5.64 -9.04 -10.93
CA ARG A 273 -4.47 -9.56 -11.63
C ARG A 273 -3.24 -9.11 -10.88
N ALA A 274 -2.34 -10.05 -10.56
CA ALA A 274 -1.01 -9.77 -10.07
C ALA A 274 0.05 -10.36 -11.02
N THR A 275 1.21 -9.72 -11.10
CA THR A 275 2.31 -10.19 -11.92
C THR A 275 3.63 -9.82 -11.26
N VAL A 276 4.57 -10.76 -11.24
CA VAL A 276 5.98 -10.49 -10.96
C VAL A 276 6.78 -10.68 -12.25
N SER A 277 7.52 -9.64 -12.65
CA SER A 277 8.31 -9.63 -13.88
C SER A 277 9.77 -10.02 -13.58
N PHE A 278 10.22 -11.16 -14.11
CA PHE A 278 11.63 -11.56 -14.00
C PHE A 278 12.53 -10.65 -14.84
N ALA A 279 12.03 -10.12 -15.95
CA ALA A 279 12.72 -9.09 -16.72
C ALA A 279 13.02 -7.83 -15.92
N GLN A 280 12.07 -7.38 -15.08
CA GLN A 280 12.31 -6.25 -14.20
C GLN A 280 13.26 -6.62 -13.05
N LEU A 281 13.15 -7.83 -12.48
CA LEU A 281 14.06 -8.31 -11.44
C LEU A 281 15.51 -8.45 -11.92
N ARG A 282 15.76 -8.75 -13.20
CA ARG A 282 17.11 -8.74 -13.79
C ARG A 282 17.81 -7.38 -13.71
N ARG A 283 17.09 -6.29 -13.40
CA ARG A 283 17.67 -4.97 -13.14
C ARG A 283 18.15 -4.79 -11.70
N VAL A 284 17.85 -5.75 -10.82
CA VAL A 284 18.29 -5.80 -9.42
C VAL A 284 19.59 -6.61 -9.34
N SER A 285 20.64 -6.03 -8.79
CA SER A 285 21.94 -6.67 -8.56
C SER A 285 22.57 -6.12 -7.28
N LEU A 286 23.31 -6.98 -6.60
CA LEU A 286 24.10 -6.68 -5.41
C LEU A 286 25.39 -5.91 -5.72
N GLY A 287 25.71 -5.71 -7.00
CA GLY A 287 26.88 -4.95 -7.43
C GLY A 287 27.93 -5.80 -8.12
N ARG A 288 28.92 -5.11 -8.70
CA ARG A 288 29.95 -5.75 -9.57
C ARG A 288 30.80 -6.83 -8.89
N HIS A 289 30.81 -6.86 -7.56
CA HIS A 289 31.63 -7.79 -6.77
C HIS A 289 30.83 -8.99 -6.27
N ALA A 290 29.51 -9.00 -6.44
CA ALA A 290 28.67 -10.13 -6.07
C ALA A 290 28.75 -11.24 -7.13
N SER A 291 28.52 -12.49 -6.71
CA SER A 291 28.38 -13.60 -7.65
C SER A 291 27.03 -13.53 -8.36
N ARG A 292 26.95 -14.09 -9.57
CA ARG A 292 25.67 -14.24 -10.28
C ARG A 292 24.66 -15.08 -9.50
N GLU A 293 25.15 -16.05 -8.74
CA GLU A 293 24.34 -16.87 -7.84
C GLU A 293 23.71 -16.03 -6.73
N ALA A 294 24.46 -15.11 -6.11
CA ALA A 294 23.94 -14.21 -5.10
C ALA A 294 22.87 -13.25 -5.67
N ASP A 295 23.06 -12.75 -6.90
CA ASP A 295 22.05 -11.95 -7.59
C ASP A 295 20.77 -12.74 -7.87
N ALA A 296 20.89 -13.97 -8.36
CA ALA A 296 19.76 -14.86 -8.58
C ALA A 296 19.02 -15.18 -7.27
N ALA A 297 19.75 -15.48 -6.20
CA ALA A 297 19.19 -15.75 -4.88
C ALA A 297 18.47 -14.52 -4.28
N ALA A 298 19.04 -13.32 -4.43
CA ALA A 298 18.41 -12.08 -3.98
C ALA A 298 17.07 -11.85 -4.70
N ARG A 299 17.03 -12.06 -6.03
CA ARG A 299 15.80 -11.92 -6.82
C ARG A 299 14.77 -13.01 -6.49
N ALA A 300 15.20 -14.26 -6.30
CA ALA A 300 14.32 -15.35 -5.88
C ALA A 300 13.70 -15.07 -4.50
N LEU A 301 14.47 -14.52 -3.56
CA LEU A 301 13.97 -14.05 -2.27
C LEU A 301 12.89 -12.96 -2.42
N LEU A 302 13.09 -12.00 -3.33
CA LEU A 302 12.07 -10.98 -3.63
C LEU A 302 10.78 -11.59 -4.22
N VAL A 303 10.90 -12.60 -5.08
CA VAL A 303 9.72 -13.32 -5.61
C VAL A 303 8.97 -14.03 -4.48
N ALA A 304 9.69 -14.76 -3.63
CA ALA A 304 9.10 -15.46 -2.49
C ALA A 304 8.42 -14.49 -1.51
N LEU A 305 9.03 -13.34 -1.23
CA LEU A 305 8.44 -12.27 -0.43
C LEU A 305 7.13 -11.77 -1.03
N GLY A 306 7.09 -11.55 -2.35
CA GLY A 306 5.91 -11.12 -3.07
C GLY A 306 4.76 -12.14 -3.04
N LEU A 307 5.08 -13.41 -3.28
CA LEU A 307 4.11 -14.52 -3.19
C LEU A 307 3.53 -14.64 -1.79
N HIS A 308 4.38 -14.55 -0.76
CA HIS A 308 3.93 -14.59 0.63
C HIS A 308 3.05 -13.40 0.98
N ALA A 309 3.46 -12.17 0.62
CA ALA A 309 2.66 -10.97 0.82
C ALA A 309 1.29 -11.07 0.11
N HIS A 310 1.26 -11.61 -1.11
CA HIS A 310 0.03 -11.80 -1.86
C HIS A 310 -0.91 -12.79 -1.19
N GLN A 311 -0.38 -13.92 -0.74
CA GLN A 311 -1.17 -14.94 -0.07
C GLN A 311 -1.73 -14.45 1.28
N LEU A 312 -0.93 -13.68 2.03
CA LEU A 312 -1.39 -13.02 3.26
C LEU A 312 -2.47 -11.97 2.97
N ALA A 313 -2.35 -11.19 1.89
CA ALA A 313 -3.29 -10.10 1.60
C ALA A 313 -4.60 -10.57 0.94
N PHE A 314 -4.51 -11.57 0.05
CA PHE A 314 -5.58 -11.91 -0.90
C PHE A 314 -5.95 -13.40 -0.93
N GLY A 315 -5.24 -14.25 -0.19
CA GLY A 315 -5.56 -15.69 -0.07
C GLY A 315 -6.81 -15.99 0.77
N HIS A 316 -7.46 -14.97 1.34
CA HIS A 316 -8.68 -15.06 2.15
C HIS A 316 -9.60 -13.86 1.90
N ALA A 317 -10.71 -13.73 2.62
CA ALA A 317 -11.58 -12.56 2.50
C ALA A 317 -10.90 -11.30 3.06
N PHE A 318 -11.02 -10.17 2.38
CA PHE A 318 -10.36 -8.91 2.74
C PHE A 318 -11.27 -7.70 2.55
N ALA A 319 -10.99 -6.65 3.30
CA ALA A 319 -11.69 -5.37 3.21
C ALA A 319 -10.80 -4.33 2.52
N LEU A 320 -11.30 -3.71 1.46
CA LEU A 320 -10.56 -2.62 0.81
C LEU A 320 -10.81 -1.27 1.49
N ARG A 321 -12.08 -1.01 1.77
CA ARG A 321 -12.66 0.20 2.37
C ARG A 321 -14.12 -0.13 2.70
N SER A 322 -14.82 0.75 3.43
CA SER A 322 -16.25 0.56 3.70
C SER A 322 -17.05 0.30 2.42
N GLY A 323 -17.78 -0.82 2.37
CA GLY A 323 -18.57 -1.24 1.21
C GLY A 323 -17.78 -1.96 0.12
N ALA A 324 -16.55 -2.40 0.39
CA ALA A 324 -15.71 -3.14 -0.55
C ALA A 324 -15.02 -4.34 0.12
N ASP A 325 -15.83 -5.15 0.79
CA ASP A 325 -15.42 -6.44 1.32
C ASP A 325 -15.52 -7.50 0.23
N LEU A 326 -14.41 -8.15 -0.07
CA LEU A 326 -14.26 -9.09 -1.18
C LEU A 326 -13.72 -10.43 -0.67
N ARG A 327 -13.98 -11.50 -1.41
CA ARG A 327 -13.38 -12.81 -1.18
C ARG A 327 -12.98 -13.48 -2.49
N PRO A 328 -11.89 -14.27 -2.51
CA PRO A 328 -11.58 -15.10 -3.66
C PRO A 328 -12.67 -16.17 -3.86
N ALA A 329 -13.12 -16.29 -5.10
CA ALA A 329 -13.96 -17.38 -5.59
C ALA A 329 -13.09 -18.44 -6.29
N ALA A 330 -12.11 -17.99 -7.08
CA ALA A 330 -11.08 -18.82 -7.68
C ALA A 330 -9.78 -18.02 -7.80
N THR A 331 -8.65 -18.71 -7.73
CA THR A 331 -7.32 -18.13 -7.98
C THR A 331 -6.55 -19.09 -8.86
N THR A 332 -6.00 -18.58 -9.96
CA THR A 332 -5.16 -19.33 -10.89
C THR A 332 -3.80 -18.66 -10.96
N ALA A 333 -2.74 -19.45 -10.87
CA ALA A 333 -1.38 -18.97 -11.05
C ALA A 333 -0.77 -19.63 -12.29
N MET A 334 -0.03 -18.82 -13.05
CA MET A 334 0.68 -19.24 -14.24
C MET A 334 2.14 -18.86 -14.11
N TRP A 335 3.02 -19.84 -14.29
CA TRP A 335 4.42 -19.62 -14.59
C TRP A 335 4.56 -19.24 -16.06
N LEU A 336 5.13 -18.08 -16.34
CA LEU A 336 5.38 -17.60 -17.70
C LEU A 336 6.79 -18.04 -18.11
N GLY A 337 6.88 -19.22 -18.71
CA GLY A 337 8.16 -19.88 -18.98
C GLY A 337 8.65 -19.69 -20.41
N SER A 338 9.95 -19.86 -20.62
CA SER A 338 10.58 -19.70 -21.93
C SER A 338 10.04 -20.65 -23.02
N ALA A 339 9.50 -21.80 -22.62
CA ALA A 339 8.92 -22.81 -23.51
C ALA A 339 7.38 -22.74 -23.59
N GLY A 340 6.77 -21.78 -22.89
CA GLY A 340 5.32 -21.62 -22.77
C GLY A 340 4.85 -21.45 -21.33
N ASP A 341 3.58 -21.06 -21.19
CA ASP A 341 2.96 -20.85 -19.89
C ASP A 341 2.54 -22.19 -19.25
N GLU A 342 2.82 -22.35 -17.96
CA GLU A 342 2.45 -23.53 -17.17
C GLU A 342 1.59 -23.13 -15.97
N THR A 343 0.50 -23.86 -15.71
CA THR A 343 -0.27 -23.65 -14.48
C THR A 343 0.54 -24.09 -13.26
N CYS A 344 0.59 -23.23 -12.24
CA CYS A 344 1.31 -23.49 -11.01
C CYS A 344 0.41 -23.43 -9.77
N ASP A 345 0.87 -24.10 -8.71
CA ASP A 345 0.31 -23.99 -7.37
C ASP A 345 1.24 -23.13 -6.50
N ILE A 346 0.69 -22.02 -6.00
CA ILE A 346 1.38 -21.11 -5.08
C ILE A 346 1.35 -21.66 -3.65
N GLY A 347 0.37 -22.52 -3.34
CA GLY A 347 0.11 -22.99 -1.99
C GLY A 347 -0.54 -21.93 -1.09
N GLY A 348 -0.70 -22.30 0.19
CA GLY A 348 -1.26 -21.43 1.21
C GLY A 348 -0.24 -20.48 1.86
N ALA A 349 -0.69 -19.74 2.89
CA ALA A 349 0.16 -18.80 3.61
C ALA A 349 1.37 -19.49 4.28
N GLU A 350 1.18 -20.72 4.78
CA GLU A 350 2.25 -21.55 5.36
C GLU A 350 3.28 -21.96 4.30
N ALA A 351 2.83 -22.51 3.16
CA ALA A 351 3.72 -22.92 2.07
C ALA A 351 4.55 -21.75 1.50
N THR A 352 3.93 -20.58 1.31
CA THR A 352 4.66 -19.39 0.86
C THR A 352 5.61 -18.83 1.92
N ARG A 353 5.30 -18.99 3.21
CA ARG A 353 6.21 -18.64 4.31
C ARG A 353 7.43 -19.56 4.32
N ASP A 354 7.22 -20.87 4.15
CA ASP A 354 8.31 -21.84 4.08
C ASP A 354 9.23 -21.58 2.87
N LEU A 355 8.64 -21.25 1.72
CA LEU A 355 9.39 -20.82 0.53
C LEU A 355 10.22 -19.55 0.80
N LEU A 356 9.63 -18.55 1.47
CA LEU A 356 10.34 -17.33 1.88
C LEU A 356 11.51 -17.64 2.83
N ALA A 357 11.29 -18.49 3.84
CA ALA A 357 12.32 -18.90 4.79
C ALA A 357 13.45 -19.69 4.10
N GLY A 358 13.11 -20.59 3.19
CA GLY A 358 14.07 -21.35 2.37
C GLY A 358 14.89 -20.44 1.45
N ALA A 359 14.23 -19.53 0.75
CA ALA A 359 14.89 -18.54 -0.11
C ALA A 359 15.83 -17.64 0.68
N ARG A 360 15.43 -17.19 1.89
CA ARG A 360 16.29 -16.40 2.78
C ARG A 360 17.52 -17.20 3.19
N THR A 361 17.33 -18.43 3.67
CA THR A 361 18.44 -19.30 4.13
C THR A 361 19.45 -19.52 3.01
N HIS A 362 18.98 -19.78 1.79
CA HIS A 362 19.87 -19.92 0.63
C HIS A 362 20.57 -18.61 0.27
N ALA A 363 19.84 -17.49 0.22
CA ALA A 363 20.40 -16.16 -0.03
C ALA A 363 21.52 -15.80 0.97
N GLU A 364 21.32 -16.06 2.27
CA GLU A 364 22.36 -15.89 3.29
C GLU A 364 23.59 -16.75 3.00
N SER A 365 23.38 -18.03 2.63
CA SER A 365 24.48 -18.97 2.35
C SER A 365 25.37 -18.58 1.18
N VAL A 366 24.84 -17.81 0.22
CA VAL A 366 25.58 -17.32 -0.96
C VAL A 366 26.01 -15.86 -0.83
N GLY A 367 25.86 -15.26 0.35
CA GLY A 367 26.40 -13.94 0.69
C GLY A 367 25.51 -12.75 0.34
N VAL A 368 24.19 -12.94 0.20
CA VAL A 368 23.24 -11.81 0.08
C VAL A 368 23.19 -11.05 1.42
N PRO A 369 23.36 -9.70 1.44
CA PRO A 369 23.28 -8.91 2.67
C PRO A 369 21.86 -8.90 3.24
N LEU A 370 21.68 -9.45 4.43
CA LEU A 370 20.38 -9.62 5.09
C LEU A 370 20.39 -9.16 6.56
N ASP A 371 21.22 -8.16 6.89
CA ASP A 371 21.51 -7.72 8.26
C ASP A 371 20.27 -7.38 9.11
N GLY A 372 19.21 -6.85 8.49
CA GLY A 372 17.98 -6.48 9.17
C GLY A 372 16.98 -7.62 9.37
N TRP A 373 17.18 -8.77 8.72
CA TRP A 373 16.24 -9.88 8.78
C TRP A 373 16.32 -10.60 10.11
N GLY A 374 15.15 -10.91 10.69
CA GLY A 374 15.06 -11.59 11.99
C GLY A 374 15.54 -10.77 13.20
N GLN A 375 15.95 -9.52 13.00
CA GLN A 375 16.33 -8.61 14.09
C GLN A 375 15.09 -7.96 14.72
N PRO A 376 15.18 -7.44 15.96
CA PRO A 376 14.21 -6.48 16.47
C PRO A 376 14.13 -5.23 15.56
N PRO A 377 13.00 -4.52 15.51
CA PRO A 377 12.90 -3.31 14.70
C PRO A 377 13.94 -2.26 15.10
N MET A 378 14.54 -1.59 14.13
CA MET A 378 15.40 -0.44 14.42
C MET A 378 14.53 0.77 14.76
N VAL A 379 14.62 1.24 15.99
CA VAL A 379 13.83 2.37 16.48
C VAL A 379 14.46 3.69 16.03
N LEU A 380 13.65 4.51 15.37
CA LEU A 380 13.94 5.85 14.93
C LEU A 380 13.14 6.85 15.78
N ARG A 381 13.66 8.07 15.94
CA ARG A 381 12.93 9.20 16.52
C ARG A 381 12.77 10.31 15.50
N PRO A 382 11.71 11.14 15.56
CA PRO A 382 11.59 12.29 14.68
C PRO A 382 12.71 13.30 14.98
N GLY A 383 13.38 13.78 13.94
CA GLY A 383 14.29 14.91 14.05
C GLY A 383 13.53 16.20 14.38
N ASP A 384 14.26 17.23 14.82
CA ASP A 384 13.65 18.41 15.44
C ASP A 384 12.68 19.15 14.51
N ALA A 385 12.97 19.19 13.21
CA ALA A 385 12.10 19.84 12.22
C ALA A 385 10.79 19.04 12.01
N LEU A 386 10.89 17.71 11.91
CA LEU A 386 9.73 16.82 11.79
C LEU A 386 8.87 16.87 13.05
N ALA A 387 9.49 16.80 14.23
CA ALA A 387 8.80 16.92 15.51
C ALA A 387 8.04 18.25 15.64
N ARG A 388 8.65 19.37 15.23
CA ARG A 388 7.97 20.68 15.20
C ARG A 388 6.82 20.71 14.22
N ALA A 389 6.98 20.15 13.02
CA ALA A 389 5.92 20.10 12.02
C ALA A 389 4.69 19.31 12.52
N ILE A 390 4.94 18.16 13.14
CA ILE A 390 3.91 17.32 13.77
C ILE A 390 3.15 18.11 14.86
N ARG A 391 3.86 18.72 15.82
CA ARG A 391 3.22 19.52 16.89
C ARG A 391 2.45 20.73 16.37
N SER A 392 2.93 21.35 15.29
CA SER A 392 2.25 22.50 14.67
C SER A 392 0.99 22.09 13.91
N THR A 393 0.90 20.83 13.49
CA THR A 393 -0.27 20.29 12.76
C THR A 393 -1.38 19.89 13.71
N TRP A 394 -1.02 19.43 14.91
CA TRP A 394 -1.95 19.04 15.97
C TRP A 394 -1.62 19.78 17.26
N PRO A 395 -1.94 21.08 17.34
CA PRO A 395 -1.73 21.85 18.56
C PRO A 395 -2.65 21.34 19.67
N VAL A 396 -2.18 21.44 20.92
CA VAL A 396 -3.04 21.31 22.09
C VAL A 396 -3.91 22.56 22.14
N LEU A 397 -5.23 22.37 22.07
CA LEU A 397 -6.18 23.45 22.32
C LEU A 397 -6.26 23.65 23.84
N GLU A 398 -6.15 24.88 24.31
CA GLU A 398 -6.39 25.20 25.73
C GLU A 398 -7.91 25.12 25.96
N ASP A 399 -8.33 24.30 26.94
CA ASP A 399 -9.75 24.10 27.33
C ASP A 399 -10.44 25.38 27.85
#